data_AF-A0A954W908-F1
#
_entry.id   AF-A0A954W908-F1
#
_cell.length_a   1.000
_cell.length_b   1.000
_cell.length_c   1.000
_cell.angle_alpha   90.00
_cell.angle_beta   90.00
_cell.angle_gamma   90.00
#
_symmetry.space_group_name_H-M   'P 1'
#
loop_
_entity.id
_entity.type
_entity.pdbx_description
1 polymer ?
#
loop_
_entity_poly.entity_id
_entity_poly.type
_entity_poly.pdbx_seq_one_letter_code
_entity_poly.pdbx_strand_id
1 'polypeptide(L)'
;MRVHLLLLTVFAILTSSLMAADAPSAPRLNIVLILVDDMGWSDIGCYGSEIPTPNLDALAASGVRFTQFYNTGRCSPTRASLLTGHYPHQAGMGHLDNRVIPGHRGFQGKISDSSVTIAEVLKDAGYFTAMTGKWHLGQQHGTPPWKRGFMRSLNLQAGGVHFSNQGGP
;
A
#
# COMPACT_ATOMS: atom_id res chain seq x y z
N MET A 1 57.20 26.85 0.85
CA MET A 1 56.16 27.06 -0.20
C MET A 1 55.36 25.81 -0.55
N ARG A 2 55.97 24.64 -0.82
CA ARG A 2 55.21 23.43 -1.25
C ARG A 2 54.26 22.83 -0.20
N VAL A 3 54.57 22.94 1.10
CA VAL A 3 53.71 22.44 2.19
C VAL A 3 52.47 23.32 2.42
N HIS A 4 52.58 24.64 2.25
CA HIS A 4 51.44 25.55 2.37
C HIS A 4 50.46 25.39 1.21
N LEU A 5 50.96 25.10 0.00
CA LEU A 5 50.12 24.83 -1.17
C LEU A 5 49.31 23.52 -1.02
N LEU A 6 49.86 22.50 -0.34
CA LEU A 6 49.18 21.23 -0.05
C LEU A 6 48.11 21.37 1.05
N LEU A 7 48.36 22.21 2.06
CA LEU A 7 47.39 22.51 3.13
C LEU A 7 46.20 23.33 2.61
N LEU A 8 46.43 24.27 1.70
CA LEU A 8 45.39 25.07 1.06
C LEU A 8 44.47 24.24 0.15
N THR A 9 45.00 23.25 -0.58
CA THR A 9 44.18 22.35 -1.41
C THR A 9 43.36 21.35 -0.59
N VAL A 10 43.90 20.83 0.52
CA VAL A 10 43.12 19.97 1.45
C VAL A 10 42.00 20.75 2.14
N PHE A 11 42.26 22.00 2.55
CA PHE A 11 41.22 22.86 3.14
C PHE A 11 40.09 23.16 2.16
N ALA A 12 40.42 23.43 0.88
CA ALA A 12 39.42 23.68 -0.16
C ALA A 12 38.51 22.48 -0.46
N ILE A 13 39.03 21.24 -0.35
CA ILE A 13 38.27 19.99 -0.55
C ILE A 13 37.36 19.68 0.67
N LEU A 14 37.82 20.01 1.89
CA LEU A 14 36.96 19.89 3.08
C LEU A 14 35.81 20.91 3.07
N THR A 15 36.04 22.13 2.59
CA THR A 15 34.98 23.16 2.53
C THR A 15 33.91 22.89 1.47
N SER A 16 34.26 22.28 0.33
CA SER A 16 33.28 21.90 -0.69
C SER A 16 32.39 20.72 -0.29
N SER A 17 32.86 19.88 0.65
CA SER A 17 32.07 18.79 1.23
C SER A 17 31.03 19.27 2.25
N LEU A 18 31.26 20.44 2.88
CA LEU A 18 30.28 21.07 3.79
C LEU A 18 29.21 21.89 3.06
N MET A 19 29.44 22.21 1.78
CA MET A 19 28.53 23.02 0.94
C MET A 19 27.73 22.17 -0.05
N ALA A 20 27.70 20.84 0.12
CA ALA A 20 26.63 20.01 -0.43
C ALA A 20 25.34 20.41 0.30
N ALA A 21 24.74 21.51 -0.18
CA ALA A 21 23.55 22.11 0.34
C ALA A 21 22.47 21.04 0.54
N ASP A 22 21.83 21.08 1.71
CA ASP A 22 20.51 20.52 1.93
C ASP A 22 19.60 21.03 0.81
N ALA A 23 19.49 20.26 -0.27
CA ALA A 23 18.36 20.40 -1.16
C ALA A 23 17.13 20.29 -0.25
N PRO A 24 16.22 21.28 -0.24
CA PRO A 24 15.07 21.23 0.65
C PRO A 24 14.40 19.87 0.45
N SER A 25 14.41 19.06 1.50
CA SER A 25 13.75 17.76 1.52
C SER A 25 12.36 18.00 0.94
N ALA A 26 12.09 17.46 -0.25
CA ALA A 26 10.79 17.60 -0.87
C ALA A 26 9.73 17.25 0.20
N PRO A 27 8.67 18.06 0.33
CA PRO A 27 7.70 17.85 1.39
C PRO A 27 7.18 16.42 1.31
N ARG A 28 7.20 15.71 2.45
CA ARG A 28 6.73 14.33 2.51
C ARG A 28 5.26 14.29 2.09
N LEU A 29 4.96 13.53 1.06
CA LEU A 29 3.61 13.43 0.50
C LEU A 29 2.77 12.44 1.29
N ASN A 30 1.48 12.74 1.45
CA ASN A 30 0.54 11.77 1.99
C ASN A 30 0.21 10.70 0.94
N ILE A 31 0.17 9.44 1.36
CA ILE A 31 -0.21 8.31 0.51
C ILE A 31 -1.59 7.84 0.94
N VAL A 32 -2.56 7.92 0.03
CA VAL A 32 -3.93 7.42 0.26
C VAL A 32 -4.23 6.32 -0.75
N LEU A 33 -4.48 5.12 -0.25
CA LEU A 33 -4.84 3.96 -1.06
C LEU A 33 -6.31 3.63 -0.86
N ILE A 34 -7.11 3.79 -1.91
CA ILE A 34 -8.53 3.42 -1.93
C ILE A 34 -8.66 2.12 -2.71
N LEU A 35 -9.04 1.05 -2.03
CA LEU A 35 -9.30 -0.26 -2.64
C LEU A 35 -10.77 -0.63 -2.48
N VAL A 36 -11.48 -0.76 -3.59
CA VAL A 36 -12.88 -1.17 -3.63
C VAL A 36 -12.98 -2.69 -3.77
N ASP A 37 -14.00 -3.29 -3.13
CA ASP A 37 -14.25 -4.74 -3.19
C ASP A 37 -15.34 -5.01 -4.25
N ASP A 38 -15.07 -5.95 -5.14
CA ASP A 38 -15.98 -6.45 -6.20
C ASP A 38 -16.55 -5.40 -7.17
N MET A 39 -15.83 -4.28 -7.37
CA MET A 39 -16.15 -3.28 -8.40
C MET A 39 -15.68 -3.76 -9.79
N GLY A 40 -16.60 -3.77 -10.74
CA GLY A 40 -16.38 -4.09 -12.14
C GLY A 40 -15.68 -2.99 -12.93
N TRP A 41 -15.18 -3.35 -14.11
CA TRP A 41 -14.45 -2.42 -14.99
C TRP A 41 -15.28 -1.20 -15.40
N SER A 42 -16.55 -1.41 -15.73
CA SER A 42 -17.47 -0.38 -16.21
C SER A 42 -18.36 0.20 -15.10
N ASP A 43 -17.97 0.08 -13.83
CA ASP A 43 -18.77 0.60 -12.70
C ASP A 43 -18.46 2.06 -12.37
N ILE A 44 -17.45 2.66 -13.00
CA ILE A 44 -17.07 4.07 -12.84
C ILE A 44 -17.36 4.80 -14.17
N GLY A 45 -17.96 5.99 -14.09
CA GLY A 45 -18.40 6.80 -15.24
C GLY A 45 -17.30 7.01 -16.28
N CYS A 46 -16.08 7.32 -15.85
CA CYS A 46 -14.93 7.51 -16.72
C CYS A 46 -14.46 6.24 -17.48
N TYR A 47 -15.05 5.07 -17.17
CA TYR A 47 -14.88 3.79 -17.86
C TYR A 47 -16.18 3.29 -18.53
N GLY A 48 -17.24 4.12 -18.61
CA GLY A 48 -18.48 3.83 -19.33
C GLY A 48 -19.66 3.38 -18.47
N SER A 49 -19.65 3.69 -17.16
CA SER A 49 -20.75 3.33 -16.27
C SER A 49 -22.05 4.06 -16.55
N GLU A 50 -23.16 3.38 -16.25
CA GLU A 50 -24.50 3.96 -16.11
C GLU A 50 -24.74 4.60 -14.72
N ILE A 51 -23.89 4.28 -13.72
CA ILE A 51 -23.99 4.83 -12.37
C ILE A 51 -23.23 6.16 -12.31
N PRO A 52 -23.87 7.25 -11.84
CA PRO A 52 -23.16 8.53 -11.67
C PRO A 52 -22.07 8.43 -10.60
N THR A 53 -20.80 8.63 -10.97
CA THR A 53 -19.65 8.62 -10.05
C THR A 53 -18.85 9.94 -10.09
N PRO A 54 -19.50 11.10 -9.88
CA PRO A 54 -18.92 12.42 -10.21
C PRO A 54 -17.58 12.71 -9.50
N ASN A 55 -17.39 12.23 -8.27
CA ASN A 55 -16.14 12.42 -7.54
C ASN A 55 -14.98 11.59 -8.11
N LEU A 56 -15.26 10.36 -8.55
CA LEU A 56 -14.24 9.50 -9.19
C LEU A 56 -13.92 10.02 -10.60
N ASP A 57 -14.92 10.53 -11.30
CA ASP A 57 -14.76 11.13 -12.63
C ASP A 57 -13.92 12.42 -12.57
N ALA A 58 -14.12 13.24 -11.53
CA ALA A 58 -13.29 14.43 -11.29
C ALA A 58 -11.83 14.07 -10.96
N LEU A 59 -11.61 13.03 -10.15
CA LEU A 59 -10.25 12.51 -9.87
C LEU A 59 -9.58 11.98 -11.14
N ALA A 60 -10.33 11.26 -11.96
CA ALA A 60 -9.87 10.76 -13.26
C ALA A 60 -9.52 11.88 -14.25
N ALA A 61 -10.30 12.96 -14.28
CA ALA A 61 -10.09 14.10 -15.18
C ALA A 61 -8.87 14.96 -14.79
N SER A 62 -8.53 15.01 -13.50
CA SER A 62 -7.40 15.77 -12.96
C SER A 62 -6.15 14.92 -12.69
N GLY A 63 -6.20 13.63 -13.01
CA GLY A 63 -5.16 12.65 -12.68
C GLY A 63 -4.78 11.74 -13.84
N VAL A 64 -4.23 10.58 -13.50
CA VAL A 64 -3.84 9.54 -14.44
C VAL A 64 -4.79 8.36 -14.32
N ARG A 65 -5.21 7.83 -15.47
CA ARG A 65 -6.02 6.61 -15.57
C ARG A 65 -5.29 5.51 -16.31
N PHE A 66 -5.61 4.28 -15.96
CA PHE A 66 -5.09 3.09 -16.63
C PHE A 66 -6.21 2.38 -17.38
N THR A 67 -5.97 2.04 -18.64
CA THR A 67 -6.86 1.15 -19.41
C THR A 67 -6.47 -0.32 -19.26
N GLN A 68 -5.32 -0.61 -18.66
CA GLN A 68 -4.80 -1.95 -18.39
C GLN A 68 -4.23 -1.98 -16.96
N PHE A 69 -5.03 -2.46 -16.01
CA PHE A 69 -4.68 -2.62 -14.61
C PHE A 69 -5.25 -3.94 -14.10
N TYR A 70 -4.44 -4.79 -13.46
CA TYR A 70 -4.79 -6.19 -13.18
C TYR A 70 -4.70 -6.52 -11.70
N ASN A 71 -5.62 -7.37 -11.24
CA ASN A 71 -5.63 -7.97 -9.92
C ASN A 71 -5.56 -9.51 -10.03
N THR A 72 -5.56 -10.23 -8.90
CA THR A 72 -5.40 -11.69 -8.89
C THR A 72 -6.73 -12.46 -9.01
N GLY A 73 -7.82 -11.81 -9.39
CA GLY A 73 -9.17 -12.39 -9.51
C GLY A 73 -9.92 -12.66 -8.20
N ARG A 74 -9.30 -12.41 -7.03
CA ARG A 74 -9.92 -12.55 -5.69
C ARG A 74 -9.37 -11.55 -4.70
N CYS A 75 -10.16 -11.23 -3.68
CA CYS A 75 -9.85 -10.21 -2.69
C CYS A 75 -8.58 -10.50 -1.85
N SER A 76 -8.46 -11.64 -1.15
CA SER A 76 -7.27 -11.89 -0.30
C SER A 76 -5.97 -11.96 -1.09
N PRO A 77 -5.87 -12.70 -2.22
CA PRO A 77 -4.63 -12.75 -2.99
C PRO A 77 -4.26 -11.38 -3.59
N THR A 78 -5.25 -10.55 -3.98
CA THR A 78 -5.02 -9.18 -4.48
C THR A 78 -4.47 -8.29 -3.37
N ARG A 79 -5.09 -8.31 -2.19
CA ARG A 79 -4.65 -7.53 -1.03
C ARG A 79 -3.25 -7.93 -0.58
N ALA A 80 -2.91 -9.22 -0.66
CA ALA A 80 -1.56 -9.69 -0.35
C ALA A 80 -0.54 -9.08 -1.30
N SER A 81 -0.76 -9.19 -2.61
CA SER A 81 0.12 -8.60 -3.62
C SER A 81 0.24 -7.08 -3.49
N LEU A 82 -0.89 -6.40 -3.25
CA LEU A 82 -0.92 -4.95 -3.07
C LEU A 82 -0.06 -4.49 -1.89
N LEU A 83 -0.14 -5.19 -0.76
CA LEU A 83 0.57 -4.77 0.44
C LEU A 83 2.02 -5.23 0.47
N THR A 84 2.39 -6.34 -0.16
CA THR A 84 3.75 -6.90 -0.06
C THR A 84 4.58 -6.74 -1.32
N GLY A 85 3.98 -6.34 -2.45
CA GLY A 85 4.67 -6.28 -3.76
C GLY A 85 5.06 -7.65 -4.32
N HIS A 86 4.50 -8.74 -3.79
CA HIS A 86 4.83 -10.12 -4.22
C HIS A 86 3.65 -10.77 -4.93
N TYR A 87 3.93 -11.80 -5.74
CA TYR A 87 2.85 -12.68 -6.19
C TYR A 87 2.16 -13.33 -4.99
N PRO A 88 0.85 -13.60 -5.06
CA PRO A 88 0.08 -14.03 -3.89
C PRO A 88 0.63 -15.32 -3.26
N HIS A 89 1.08 -16.26 -4.08
CA HIS A 89 1.70 -17.51 -3.61
C HIS A 89 3.02 -17.27 -2.86
N GLN A 90 3.81 -16.27 -3.25
CA GLN A 90 5.04 -15.90 -2.53
C GLN A 90 4.70 -15.22 -1.20
N ALA A 91 3.60 -14.47 -1.15
CA ALA A 91 3.07 -13.83 0.04
C ALA A 91 2.26 -14.77 0.95
N GLY A 92 2.15 -16.08 0.66
CA GLY A 92 1.40 -17.04 1.48
C GLY A 92 -0.11 -17.10 1.24
N MET A 93 -0.61 -16.33 0.27
CA MET A 93 -2.03 -16.06 0.01
C MET A 93 -2.47 -16.50 -1.39
N GLY A 94 -2.16 -17.73 -1.81
CA GLY A 94 -2.61 -18.31 -3.08
C GLY A 94 -4.13 -18.49 -3.20
N HIS A 95 -4.87 -18.28 -2.11
CA HIS A 95 -6.33 -18.31 -2.08
C HIS A 95 -6.86 -17.39 -0.96
N LEU A 96 -8.18 -17.42 -0.75
CA LEU A 96 -8.82 -16.79 0.40
C LEU A 96 -8.27 -17.35 1.73
N ASP A 97 -8.38 -16.57 2.81
CA ASP A 97 -7.81 -16.91 4.11
C ASP A 97 -8.45 -18.15 4.78
N ASN A 98 -9.60 -18.62 4.30
CA ASN A 98 -10.21 -19.88 4.72
C ASN A 98 -9.60 -21.14 4.09
N ARG A 99 -8.68 -21.01 3.12
CA ARG A 99 -8.05 -22.15 2.44
C ARG A 99 -6.58 -22.27 2.86
N VAL A 100 -6.33 -23.27 3.71
CA VAL A 100 -4.99 -23.61 4.20
C VAL A 100 -4.59 -24.98 3.67
N ILE A 101 -3.36 -25.11 3.16
CA ILE A 101 -2.76 -26.40 2.80
C ILE A 101 -1.53 -26.59 3.71
N PRO A 102 -1.60 -27.50 4.70
CA PRO A 102 -0.49 -27.75 5.63
C PRO A 102 0.83 -28.00 4.89
N GLY A 103 1.90 -27.34 5.34
CA GLY A 103 3.24 -27.44 4.74
C GLY A 103 3.44 -26.65 3.44
N HIS A 104 2.39 -26.09 2.83
CA HIS A 104 2.51 -25.37 1.57
C HIS A 104 2.71 -23.86 1.79
N ARG A 105 3.89 -23.35 1.41
CA ARG A 105 4.28 -21.93 1.62
C ARG A 105 3.34 -20.93 0.97
N GLY A 106 2.68 -21.29 -0.13
CA GLY A 106 1.73 -20.40 -0.82
C GLY A 106 0.26 -20.48 -0.40
N PHE A 107 -0.13 -21.37 0.53
CA PHE A 107 -1.52 -21.51 0.95
C PHE A 107 -1.58 -21.56 2.49
N GLN A 108 -1.11 -20.50 3.13
CA GLN A 108 -1.01 -20.42 4.59
C GLN A 108 -2.29 -19.90 5.24
N GLY A 109 -3.24 -19.37 4.46
CA GLY A 109 -4.41 -18.64 4.97
C GLY A 109 -4.08 -17.28 5.59
N LYS A 110 -2.80 -16.91 5.63
CA LYS A 110 -2.30 -15.64 6.15
C LYS A 110 -1.15 -15.14 5.28
N ILE A 111 -0.93 -13.82 5.31
CA ILE A 111 0.28 -13.28 4.71
C ILE A 111 1.53 -13.81 5.42
N SER A 112 2.50 -14.26 4.64
CA SER A 112 3.74 -14.85 5.12
C SER A 112 4.42 -13.94 6.13
N ASP A 113 4.99 -14.53 7.18
CA ASP A 113 5.76 -13.82 8.19
C ASP A 113 7.09 -13.28 7.59
N SER A 114 7.51 -13.82 6.44
CA SER A 114 8.69 -13.37 5.69
C SER A 114 8.42 -12.24 4.69
N SER A 115 7.18 -11.81 4.52
CA SER A 115 6.81 -10.76 3.54
C SER A 115 6.59 -9.44 4.27
N VAL A 116 7.41 -8.43 4.01
CA VAL A 116 7.22 -7.10 4.61
C VAL A 116 6.06 -6.39 3.89
N THR A 117 5.18 -5.71 4.63
CA THR A 117 4.13 -4.88 4.03
C THR A 117 4.64 -3.46 3.77
N ILE A 118 4.02 -2.77 2.82
CA ILE A 118 4.23 -1.34 2.58
C ILE A 118 3.96 -0.51 3.84
N ALA A 119 3.04 -0.93 4.71
CA ALA A 119 2.76 -0.23 5.96
C ALA A 119 3.92 -0.37 6.95
N GLU A 120 4.61 -1.52 7.00
CA GLU A 120 5.81 -1.70 7.82
C GLU A 120 6.93 -0.78 7.32
N VAL A 121 7.17 -0.77 6.01
CA VAL A 121 8.19 0.09 5.39
C VAL A 121 7.89 1.57 5.63
N LEU A 122 6.64 2.01 5.43
CA LEU A 122 6.24 3.41 5.62
C LEU A 122 6.33 3.83 7.08
N LYS A 123 5.92 2.96 8.01
CA LYS A 123 6.05 3.24 9.45
C LYS A 123 7.52 3.47 9.83
N ASP A 124 8.43 2.63 9.36
CA ASP A 124 9.86 2.77 9.64
C ASP A 124 10.46 4.03 9.00
N ALA A 125 9.89 4.51 7.89
CA ALA A 125 10.21 5.80 7.27
C ALA A 125 9.60 7.02 8.00
N GLY A 126 8.87 6.80 9.10
CA GLY A 126 8.27 7.84 9.94
C GLY A 126 6.90 8.31 9.47
N TYR A 127 6.20 7.53 8.64
CA TYR A 127 4.79 7.79 8.34
C TYR A 127 3.88 7.30 9.45
N PHE A 128 2.83 8.06 9.71
CA PHE A 128 1.67 7.53 10.42
C PHE A 128 0.86 6.63 9.47
N THR A 129 0.65 5.38 9.87
CA THR A 129 -0.07 4.39 9.06
C THR A 129 -1.42 4.04 9.69
N ALA A 130 -2.47 4.13 8.89
CA ALA A 130 -3.82 3.77 9.32
C ALA A 130 -4.55 2.98 8.23
N MET A 131 -5.45 2.11 8.67
CA MET A 131 -6.34 1.33 7.81
C MET A 131 -7.78 1.42 8.30
N THR A 132 -8.72 1.45 7.37
CA THR A 132 -10.13 1.21 7.66
C THR A 132 -10.72 0.20 6.67
N GLY A 133 -11.73 -0.56 7.11
CA GLY A 133 -12.45 -1.51 6.27
C GLY A 133 -11.93 -2.96 6.33
N LYS A 134 -11.79 -3.61 5.17
CA LYS A 134 -11.56 -5.06 5.06
C LYS A 134 -10.09 -5.43 5.01
N TRP A 135 -9.63 -6.24 5.96
CA TRP A 135 -8.28 -6.78 6.00
C TRP A 135 -8.11 -8.02 5.11
N HIS A 136 -8.74 -9.13 5.50
CA HIS A 136 -8.79 -10.38 4.72
C HIS A 136 -7.43 -11.02 4.38
N LEU A 137 -6.44 -10.85 5.27
CA LEU A 137 -5.09 -11.41 5.15
C LEU A 137 -4.68 -12.24 6.37
N GLY A 138 -5.64 -12.99 6.93
CA GLY A 138 -5.38 -13.94 8.01
C GLY A 138 -5.50 -13.38 9.43
N GLN A 139 -6.43 -12.44 9.67
CA GLN A 139 -6.68 -11.95 11.04
C GLN A 139 -7.01 -13.08 12.02
N GLN A 140 -7.80 -14.07 11.59
CA GLN A 140 -8.10 -15.28 12.38
C GLN A 140 -6.91 -16.22 12.54
N HIS A 141 -5.90 -16.05 11.70
CA HIS A 141 -4.65 -16.82 11.70
C HIS A 141 -3.49 -16.03 12.35
N GLY A 142 -3.83 -15.02 13.15
CA GLY A 142 -2.86 -14.30 13.98
C GLY A 142 -2.11 -13.16 13.26
N THR A 143 -2.51 -12.77 12.05
CA THR A 143 -1.94 -11.65 11.29
C THR A 143 -2.93 -10.48 11.15
N PRO A 144 -3.38 -9.83 12.23
CA PRO A 144 -4.20 -8.62 12.13
C PRO A 144 -3.38 -7.41 11.61
N PRO A 145 -4.05 -6.33 11.12
CA PRO A 145 -3.37 -5.17 10.53
C PRO A 145 -2.28 -4.55 11.43
N TRP A 146 -2.52 -4.45 12.74
CA TRP A 146 -1.58 -3.82 13.68
C TRP A 146 -0.30 -4.60 13.94
N LYS A 147 -0.28 -5.89 13.61
CA LYS A 147 0.97 -6.67 13.61
C LYS A 147 1.77 -6.49 12.32
N ARG A 148 1.21 -5.80 11.32
CA ARG A 148 1.70 -5.74 9.93
C ARG A 148 1.80 -4.31 9.44
N GLY A 149 2.26 -3.43 10.33
CA GLY A 149 2.68 -2.06 10.01
C GLY A 149 1.64 -0.97 10.27
N PHE A 150 0.36 -1.30 10.46
CA PHE A 150 -0.67 -0.28 10.70
C PHE A 150 -0.74 0.17 12.16
N MET A 151 -0.48 1.44 12.44
CA MET A 151 -0.53 2.02 13.80
C MET A 151 -1.96 2.22 14.32
N ARG A 152 -2.92 2.40 13.41
CA ARG A 152 -4.35 2.42 13.70
C ARG A 152 -5.10 1.55 12.70
N SER A 153 -6.11 0.83 13.17
CA SER A 153 -7.01 0.10 12.30
C SER A 153 -8.44 0.13 12.82
N LEU A 154 -9.37 0.50 11.95
CA LEU A 154 -10.80 0.27 12.13
C LEU A 154 -11.26 -0.78 11.12
N ASN A 155 -11.13 -2.05 11.47
CA ASN A 155 -11.38 -3.15 10.55
C ASN A 155 -12.46 -4.10 11.06
N LEU A 156 -13.24 -4.63 10.11
CA LEU A 156 -14.22 -5.68 10.38
C LEU A 156 -13.67 -7.05 9.99
N GLN A 157 -13.92 -8.03 10.85
CA GLN A 157 -13.40 -9.39 10.73
C GLN A 157 -13.99 -10.15 9.52
N ALA A 158 -15.24 -9.84 9.13
CA ALA A 158 -15.97 -10.50 8.04
C ALA A 158 -16.04 -9.70 6.73
N GLY A 159 -15.37 -8.54 6.64
CA GLY A 159 -15.17 -7.87 5.36
C GLY A 159 -16.33 -7.02 4.81
N GLY A 160 -17.01 -6.26 5.66
CA GLY A 160 -17.87 -5.17 5.22
C GLY A 160 -18.71 -4.61 6.35
N VAL A 161 -18.94 -3.29 6.34
CA VAL A 161 -20.01 -2.68 7.15
C VAL A 161 -21.23 -2.63 6.22
N HIS A 162 -22.25 -3.45 6.49
CA HIS A 162 -23.51 -3.37 5.77
C HIS A 162 -24.41 -2.35 6.45
N PHE A 163 -24.77 -1.28 5.75
CA PHE A 163 -25.77 -0.31 6.21
C PHE A 163 -27.09 -0.64 5.50
N SER A 164 -28.04 -1.24 6.22
CA SER A 164 -29.29 -1.76 5.67
C SER A 164 -30.30 -0.70 5.22
N ASN A 165 -29.98 0.60 5.35
CA ASN A 165 -30.92 1.71 5.12
C ASN A 165 -30.22 2.96 4.53
N GLN A 166 -29.56 2.82 3.38
CA GLN A 166 -29.11 3.97 2.56
C GLN A 166 -29.95 4.14 1.29
N GLY A 167 -31.24 3.80 1.35
CA GLY A 167 -32.19 4.34 0.38
C GLY A 167 -32.27 5.84 0.59
N GLY A 168 -31.77 6.61 -0.39
CA GLY A 168 -32.24 7.98 -0.59
C GLY A 168 -33.74 7.97 -0.94
N PRO A 169 -34.39 9.15 -0.90
CA PRO A 169 -35.86 9.30 -0.92
C PRO A 169 -36.57 8.56 -2.05
#